data_AF-A0A349DXU7-F1
#
_entry.id   AF-A0A349DXU7-F1
#
_cell.length_a   1.000
_cell.length_b   1.000
_cell.length_c   1.000
_cell.angle_alpha   90.00
_cell.angle_beta   90.00
_cell.angle_gamma   90.00
#
_symmetry.space_group_name_H-M   'P 1'
#
loop_
_entity.id
_entity.type
_entity.pdbx_description
1 polymer ?
#
loop_
_entity_poly.entity_id
_entity_poly.type
_entity_poly.pdbx_seq_one_letter_code
_entity_poly.pdbx_strand_id
1 'polypeptide(L)'
;MVSALMVQCTKDNDPTPETITYTQKDHMGRPAIATTFLYGNDARKDAFNATIPSEMGANFTNDFKATLGVLYSGYSTNLLGWDAQTLSASLAADILTIDTSTPSAFLSL
;
A
#
# COMPACT_ATOMS: atom_id res chain seq x y z
N MET A 1 -18.95 12.03 -45.48
CA MET A 1 -17.59 12.58 -45.68
C MET A 1 -17.11 13.13 -44.34
N VAL A 2 -16.26 12.41 -43.63
CA VAL A 2 -15.57 12.92 -42.44
C VAL A 2 -14.11 13.05 -42.83
N SER A 3 -13.62 14.27 -42.80
CA SER A 3 -12.31 14.68 -43.28
C SER A 3 -11.22 14.17 -42.32
N ALA A 4 -10.23 13.45 -42.85
CA ALA A 4 -9.03 13.12 -42.11
C ALA A 4 -8.11 14.36 -42.09
N LEU A 5 -7.92 14.96 -40.91
CA LEU A 5 -6.88 15.96 -40.71
C LEU A 5 -5.53 15.24 -40.58
N MET A 6 -4.70 15.37 -41.61
CA MET A 6 -3.28 15.03 -41.56
C MET A 6 -2.55 16.17 -40.84
N VAL A 7 -2.01 15.92 -39.65
CA VAL A 7 -1.12 16.88 -38.96
C VAL A 7 0.28 16.76 -39.54
N GLN A 8 0.71 17.82 -40.23
CA GLN A 8 2.10 18.05 -40.64
C GLN A 8 2.97 18.29 -39.40
N CYS A 9 4.11 17.59 -39.28
CA CYS A 9 5.18 18.00 -38.37
C CYS A 9 5.91 19.22 -38.97
N THR A 10 5.50 20.43 -38.59
CA THR A 10 6.33 21.62 -38.77
C THR A 10 7.45 21.60 -37.73
N LYS A 11 8.67 21.88 -38.21
CA LYS A 11 9.94 21.76 -37.49
C LYS A 11 10.15 22.86 -36.42
N ASP A 12 9.08 23.35 -35.78
CA ASP A 12 9.08 24.48 -34.84
C ASP A 12 8.06 24.35 -33.70
N ASN A 13 7.49 23.16 -33.47
CA ASN A 13 6.58 22.95 -32.35
C ASN A 13 7.30 22.14 -31.27
N ASP A 14 7.85 22.85 -30.27
CA ASP A 14 8.24 22.24 -29.01
C ASP A 14 7.07 21.36 -28.53
N PRO A 15 7.31 20.06 -28.24
CA PRO A 15 6.25 19.22 -27.72
C PRO A 15 5.79 19.82 -26.40
N THR A 16 4.57 20.37 -26.37
CA THR A 16 3.90 20.70 -25.12
C THR A 16 3.96 19.45 -24.24
N PRO A 17 4.57 19.50 -23.06
CA PRO A 17 4.74 18.30 -22.24
C PRO A 17 3.35 17.73 -21.93
N GLU A 18 3.03 16.59 -22.53
CA GLU A 18 1.84 15.83 -22.15
C GLU A 18 1.92 15.58 -20.65
N THR A 19 0.84 15.90 -19.94
CA THR A 19 0.78 15.61 -18.50
C THR A 19 0.68 14.09 -18.34
N ILE A 20 1.83 13.44 -18.10
CA ILE A 20 1.90 12.02 -17.80
C ILE A 20 1.26 11.79 -16.44
N THR A 21 0.02 11.32 -16.41
CA THR A 21 -0.63 10.87 -15.17
C THR A 21 -0.29 9.41 -14.91
N TYR A 22 0.48 9.15 -13.85
CA TYR A 22 0.68 7.80 -13.35
C TYR A 22 -0.56 7.38 -12.58
N THR A 23 -1.33 6.42 -13.12
CA THR A 23 -2.42 5.79 -12.38
C THR A 23 -1.85 4.62 -11.59
N GLN A 24 -1.96 4.67 -10.27
CA GLN A 24 -1.56 3.56 -9.42
C GLN A 24 -2.45 2.34 -9.71
N LYS A 25 -1.82 1.21 -10.04
CA LYS A 25 -2.48 -0.03 -10.43
C LYS A 25 -2.48 -1.10 -9.33
N ASP A 26 -1.69 -0.88 -8.29
CA ASP A 26 -1.25 -1.88 -7.31
C ASP A 26 -1.38 -1.16 -5.96
N HIS A 27 -2.39 -1.42 -5.12
CA HIS A 27 -2.58 -2.63 -4.30
C HIS A 27 -4.04 -3.14 -4.25
N MET A 28 -4.92 -2.68 -5.15
CA MET A 28 -6.32 -3.15 -5.26
C MET A 28 -6.35 -4.68 -5.47
N GLY A 29 -6.77 -5.44 -4.45
CA GLY A 29 -6.84 -6.90 -4.55
C GLY A 29 -5.76 -7.66 -3.78
N ARG A 30 -5.11 -7.05 -2.77
CA ARG A 30 -4.42 -7.78 -1.69
C ARG A 30 -5.38 -7.98 -0.50
N PRO A 31 -6.34 -8.92 -0.58
CA PRO A 31 -7.46 -8.97 0.36
C PRO A 31 -7.01 -9.21 1.80
N ALA A 32 -5.95 -10.00 2.03
CA ALA A 32 -5.68 -10.55 3.36
C ALA A 32 -5.49 -9.50 4.47
N ILE A 33 -4.71 -8.44 4.23
CA ILE A 33 -4.40 -7.44 5.26
C ILE A 33 -5.61 -6.53 5.51
N ALA A 34 -6.20 -5.97 4.44
CA ALA A 34 -7.33 -5.05 4.55
C ALA A 34 -8.60 -5.73 5.10
N THR A 35 -8.88 -6.99 4.75
CA THR A 35 -10.06 -7.69 5.29
C THR A 35 -9.91 -8.08 6.75
N THR A 36 -8.68 -8.36 7.20
CA THR A 36 -8.42 -8.79 8.59
C THR A 36 -8.37 -7.58 9.54
N PHE A 37 -7.63 -6.53 9.18
CA PHE A 37 -7.37 -5.41 10.09
C PHE A 37 -8.37 -4.25 9.98
N LEU A 38 -9.11 -4.15 8.87
CA LEU A 38 -10.17 -3.15 8.66
C LEU A 38 -11.55 -3.80 8.56
N TYR A 39 -11.72 -4.97 9.20
CA TYR A 39 -12.99 -5.69 9.21
C TYR A 39 -14.16 -4.79 9.67
N GLY A 40 -15.31 -4.92 9.01
CA GLY A 40 -16.50 -4.13 9.33
C GLY A 40 -16.47 -2.65 8.91
N ASN A 41 -15.40 -2.17 8.29
CA ASN A 41 -15.30 -0.79 7.82
C ASN A 41 -14.95 -0.71 6.33
N ASP A 42 -15.95 -0.87 5.47
CA ASP A 42 -15.77 -0.92 4.01
C ASP A 42 -15.21 0.39 3.45
N ALA A 43 -15.63 1.55 3.96
CA ALA A 43 -15.07 2.84 3.57
C ALA A 43 -13.56 2.93 3.87
N ARG A 44 -13.10 2.34 4.98
CA ARG A 44 -11.67 2.30 5.32
C ARG A 44 -10.91 1.31 4.46
N LYS A 45 -11.51 0.19 4.07
CA LYS A 45 -10.92 -0.75 3.09
C LYS A 45 -10.75 -0.09 1.72
N ASP A 46 -11.76 0.66 1.26
CA ASP A 46 -11.68 1.38 -0.01
C ASP A 46 -10.59 2.46 0.04
N ALA A 47 -10.51 3.20 1.14
CA ALA A 47 -9.43 4.16 1.37
C ALA A 47 -8.06 3.48 1.37
N PHE A 48 -7.93 2.30 2.00
CA PHE A 48 -6.69 1.53 2.00
C PHE A 48 -6.27 1.15 0.59
N ASN A 49 -7.19 0.66 -0.24
CA ASN A 49 -6.87 0.25 -1.59
C ASN A 49 -6.50 1.41 -2.53
N ALA A 50 -6.89 2.64 -2.20
CA ALA A 50 -6.59 3.85 -2.97
C ALA A 50 -5.43 4.68 -2.41
N THR A 51 -4.93 4.36 -1.21
CA THR A 51 -3.85 5.11 -0.56
C THR A 51 -2.51 4.80 -1.22
N ILE A 52 -1.68 5.82 -1.37
CA ILE A 52 -0.35 5.66 -1.96
C ILE A 52 0.56 4.89 -0.99
N PRO A 53 1.42 3.97 -1.45
CA PRO A 53 2.22 3.13 -0.57
C PRO A 53 3.04 3.89 0.49
N SER A 54 3.58 5.05 0.11
CA SER A 54 4.36 5.91 1.01
C SER A 54 3.55 6.53 2.17
N GLU A 55 2.22 6.57 2.06
CA GLU A 55 1.33 7.13 3.08
C GLU A 55 0.60 6.05 3.89
N MET A 56 0.63 4.78 3.47
CA MET A 56 -0.15 3.73 4.12
C MET A 56 0.24 3.54 5.60
N GLY A 57 1.54 3.56 5.90
CA GLY A 57 2.03 3.46 7.28
C GLY A 57 1.42 4.55 8.16
N ALA A 58 1.48 5.81 7.73
CA ALA A 58 0.91 6.93 8.48
C ALA A 58 -0.63 6.84 8.64
N ASN A 59 -1.32 6.38 7.59
CA ASN A 59 -2.78 6.40 7.53
C ASN A 59 -3.48 5.21 8.20
N PHE A 60 -2.80 4.07 8.40
CA PHE A 60 -3.46 2.83 8.84
C PHE A 60 -2.78 2.09 10.00
N THR A 61 -1.56 2.49 10.41
CA THR A 61 -0.88 1.83 11.55
C THR A 61 -1.73 1.83 12.82
N ASN A 62 -2.40 2.95 13.12
CA ASN A 62 -3.25 3.06 14.30
C ASN A 62 -4.53 2.21 14.18
N ASP A 63 -5.13 2.16 12.99
CA ASP A 63 -6.29 1.30 12.72
C ASP A 63 -5.92 -0.18 12.98
N PHE A 64 -4.74 -0.60 12.49
CA PHE A 64 -4.27 -1.97 12.61
C PHE A 64 -3.92 -2.31 14.06
N LYS A 65 -3.27 -1.39 14.78
CA LYS A 65 -2.96 -1.55 16.20
C LYS A 65 -4.22 -1.67 17.05
N ALA A 66 -5.26 -0.87 16.73
CA ALA A 66 -6.54 -0.95 17.43
C ALA A 66 -7.19 -2.32 17.23
N THR A 67 -7.27 -2.80 15.98
CA THR A 67 -7.81 -4.13 15.68
C THR A 67 -6.98 -5.24 16.32
N LEU A 68 -5.64 -5.15 16.30
CA LEU A 68 -4.75 -6.10 16.97
C LEU A 68 -5.04 -6.17 18.48
N GLY A 69 -5.24 -5.02 19.13
CA GLY A 69 -5.58 -4.96 20.55
C GLY A 69 -6.93 -5.60 20.88
N VAL A 70 -7.91 -5.54 19.96
CA VAL A 70 -9.20 -6.22 20.10
C VAL A 70 -9.07 -7.74 19.90
N LEU A 71 -8.30 -8.16 18.89
CA LEU A 71 -8.12 -9.58 18.55
C LEU A 71 -7.22 -10.32 19.55
N TYR A 72 -6.26 -9.62 20.15
CA TYR A 72 -5.27 -10.18 21.06
C TYR A 72 -5.07 -9.28 22.27
N SER A 73 -5.92 -9.45 23.28
CA SER A 73 -5.78 -8.74 24.55
C SER A 73 -4.47 -9.14 25.23
N GLY A 74 -3.57 -8.18 25.45
CA GLY A 74 -2.28 -8.43 26.10
C GLY A 74 -1.16 -8.84 25.14
N TYR A 75 -1.26 -8.49 23.85
CA TYR A 75 -0.14 -8.63 22.91
C TYR A 75 1.15 -8.06 23.50
N SER A 76 2.19 -8.90 23.60
CA SER A 76 3.54 -8.51 24.02
C SER A 76 4.44 -8.31 22.81
N THR A 77 5.02 -9.39 22.31
CA THR A 77 5.87 -9.44 21.13
C THR A 77 5.60 -10.70 20.33
N ASN A 78 5.65 -10.62 19.00
CA ASN A 78 5.58 -11.81 18.15
C ASN A 78 6.92 -12.59 18.13
N LEU A 79 6.96 -13.66 17.33
CA LEU A 79 8.16 -14.47 17.12
C LEU A 79 9.34 -13.68 16.53
N LEU A 80 9.07 -12.57 15.84
CA LEU A 80 10.10 -11.66 15.32
C LEU A 80 10.57 -10.64 16.38
N GLY A 81 10.05 -10.70 17.61
CA GLY A 81 10.37 -9.74 18.66
C GLY A 81 9.68 -8.38 18.50
N TRP A 82 8.75 -8.23 17.54
CA TRP A 82 8.07 -6.97 17.28
C TRP A 82 6.95 -6.73 18.27
N ASP A 83 6.90 -5.52 18.79
CA ASP A 83 5.76 -5.03 19.57
C ASP A 83 4.56 -4.71 18.65
N ALA A 84 3.42 -4.39 19.27
CA ALA A 84 2.18 -4.14 18.53
C ALA A 84 2.31 -2.97 17.54
N GLN A 85 3.12 -1.95 17.87
CA GLN A 85 3.33 -0.78 17.03
C GLN A 85 4.15 -1.13 15.80
N THR A 86 5.25 -1.86 15.99
CA THR A 86 6.18 -2.26 14.92
C THR A 86 5.50 -3.23 13.98
N LEU A 87 4.79 -4.24 14.50
CA LEU A 87 4.01 -5.16 13.67
C LEU A 87 2.95 -4.40 12.86
N SER A 88 2.20 -3.50 13.50
CA SER A 88 1.13 -2.76 12.81
C SER A 88 1.69 -1.83 11.73
N ALA A 89 2.85 -1.21 11.95
CA ALA A 89 3.52 -0.36 10.97
C ALA A 89 3.99 -1.15 9.75
N SER A 90 4.64 -2.31 9.97
CA SER A 90 5.09 -3.18 8.89
C SER A 90 3.91 -3.73 8.06
N LEU A 91 2.82 -4.13 8.73
CA LEU A 91 1.61 -4.60 8.04
C LEU A 91 0.90 -3.48 7.29
N ALA A 92 0.82 -2.27 7.86
CA ALA A 92 0.18 -1.12 7.22
C ALA A 92 0.92 -0.70 5.95
N ALA A 93 2.25 -0.74 5.96
CA ALA A 93 3.07 -0.46 4.77
C ALA A 93 3.19 -1.67 3.81
N ASP A 94 2.62 -2.84 4.15
CA ASP A 94 2.75 -4.09 3.40
C ASP A 94 4.23 -4.46 3.11
N ILE A 95 5.10 -4.24 4.11
CA ILE A 95 6.53 -4.51 4.03
C ILE A 95 6.90 -5.66 4.97
N LEU A 96 7.15 -6.84 4.38
CA LEU A 96 7.79 -7.97 5.06
C LEU A 96 9.11 -8.24 4.35
N THR A 97 10.21 -7.85 4.99
CA THR A 97 11.56 -8.04 4.43
C THR A 97 12.01 -9.47 4.64
N ILE A 98 12.34 -10.17 3.55
CA ILE A 98 12.84 -11.55 3.59
C ILE A 98 14.31 -11.56 4.01
N ASP A 99 14.68 -12.43 4.94
CA ASP A 99 16.07 -12.71 5.25
C ASP A 99 16.66 -13.62 4.15
N THR A 100 17.66 -13.13 3.41
CA THR A 100 18.34 -13.91 2.37
C THR A 100 19.48 -14.76 2.92
N SER A 101 19.83 -14.59 4.19
CA SER A 101 20.90 -15.34 4.87
C SER A 101 20.39 -16.60 5.56
N THR A 102 19.09 -16.69 5.84
CA THR A 102 18.46 -17.88 6.44
C THR A 102 17.26 -18.36 5.60
N PRO A 103 17.07 -19.68 5.39
CA PRO A 103 16.09 -20.19 4.42
C PRO A 103 14.61 -19.99 4.78
N SER A 104 14.29 -19.36 5.92
CA SER A 104 12.93 -19.39 6.47
C SER A 104 12.57 -18.19 7.36
N ALA A 105 13.39 -17.15 7.44
CA ALA A 105 13.12 -16.02 8.32
C ALA A 105 12.74 -14.74 7.57
N PHE A 106 11.92 -13.93 8.23
CA PHE A 106 11.81 -12.51 7.91
C PHE A 106 12.84 -11.75 8.74
N LEU A 107 13.38 -10.67 8.20
CA LEU A 107 14.30 -9.79 8.91
C LEU A 107 13.54 -9.10 10.05
N SER A 108 13.98 -9.34 11.28
CA SER A 108 13.73 -8.43 12.40
C SER A 108 14.72 -7.26 12.25
N LEU A 109 14.25 -6.12 11.77
CA LEU A 109 15.00 -4.86 11.84
C LEU A 109 15.05 -4.34 13.27
#